data_AF-A0A8B7BPF9-F1
#
_entry.id   AF-A0A8B7BPF9-F1
#
_cell.length_a   1.000
_cell.length_b   1.000
_cell.length_c   1.000
_cell.angle_alpha   90.00
_cell.angle_beta   90.00
_cell.angle_gamma   90.00
#
_symmetry.space_group_name_H-M   'P 1'
#
loop_
_entity.id
_entity.type
_entity.pdbx_description
1 polymer ?
#
loop_
_entity_poly.entity_id
_entity_poly.type
_entity_poly.pdbx_seq_one_letter_code
_entity_poly.pdbx_strand_id
1 'polypeptide(L)'
;MDFLKDYHQIKDETPWWCQKHVMLSSLFKGLYLRSRFTINPDKIYRMAMRKLNTSAGILEVMGAPLTGTDVRAYVMSGGGPRLKNFKLKFGGKRCFLIFPIKGSERRGLVSVEVKKKKGQYDMKLLAVDIPMASGPDQRLFLVGDDKEYQVGGGLISELRDPIVKAMAAEKEFEDLDEKEEEEDAIREQEEAQRRQHEEKERALAEEERKRREAEMLVQSSP
;
A
#
# COMPACT_ATOMS: atom_id res chain seq x y z
N MET A 1 67.00 34.16 46.53
CA MET A 1 66.83 32.79 47.07
C MET A 1 65.38 32.63 47.50
N ASP A 2 64.43 32.80 46.58
CA ASP A 2 64.09 31.88 45.45
C ASP A 2 63.29 30.70 46.03
N PHE A 3 62.08 30.35 45.59
CA PHE A 3 61.49 30.48 44.26
C PHE A 3 59.98 30.19 44.36
N LEU A 4 59.16 31.03 43.74
CA LEU A 4 57.85 30.66 43.20
C LEU A 4 58.02 29.55 42.15
N LYS A 5 57.04 28.61 42.10
CA LYS A 5 56.75 27.54 41.10
C LYS A 5 56.62 26.20 41.84
N ASP A 6 55.53 25.46 41.82
CA ASP A 6 54.72 25.15 40.65
C ASP A 6 53.22 25.08 40.93
N TYR A 7 52.52 25.79 40.06
CA TYR A 7 51.09 25.90 39.92
C TYR A 7 50.80 25.29 38.55
N HIS A 8 50.90 23.96 38.36
CA HIS A 8 50.50 23.34 37.10
C HIS A 8 50.39 21.81 37.20
N GLN A 9 49.32 21.27 36.60
CA GLN A 9 48.97 19.84 36.45
C GLN A 9 48.69 19.13 37.78
N ILE A 10 47.45 18.74 38.10
CA ILE A 10 46.76 17.63 37.42
C ILE A 10 45.29 18.01 37.25
N LYS A 11 44.99 18.49 36.05
CA LYS A 11 43.64 18.53 35.49
C LYS A 11 43.28 17.13 35.01
N ASP A 12 42.03 16.75 35.29
CA ASP A 12 41.13 16.10 34.34
C ASP A 12 41.64 14.83 33.64
N GLU A 13 41.62 13.69 34.33
CA GLU A 13 41.50 12.39 33.66
C GLU A 13 40.30 11.62 34.21
N THR A 14 39.11 12.05 33.80
CA THR A 14 37.98 11.12 33.79
C THR A 14 38.21 10.13 32.64
N PRO A 15 38.18 8.80 32.87
CA PRO A 15 38.45 7.83 31.83
C PRO A 15 37.45 7.96 30.67
N TRP A 16 37.96 8.08 29.43
CA TRP A 16 37.17 8.17 28.19
C TRP A 16 36.15 7.03 27.99
N TRP A 17 36.27 5.93 28.74
CA TRP A 17 35.35 4.79 28.75
C TRP A 17 34.06 5.03 29.54
N CYS A 18 34.09 5.89 30.57
CA CYS A 18 32.89 6.23 31.35
C CYS A 18 31.95 7.18 30.59
N GLN A 19 32.50 8.06 29.77
CA GLN A 19 31.70 9.04 29.01
C GLN A 19 30.93 8.40 27.84
N LYS A 20 31.47 7.32 27.24
CA LYS A 20 30.78 6.54 26.20
C LYS A 20 29.60 5.72 26.74
N HIS A 21 29.71 5.14 27.94
CA HIS A 21 28.62 4.37 28.56
C HIS A 21 27.44 5.23 29.04
N VAL A 22 27.72 6.44 29.56
CA VAL A 22 26.68 7.40 29.98
C VAL A 22 25.95 8.01 28.78
N MET A 23 26.66 8.26 27.66
CA MET A 23 26.03 8.68 26.41
C MET A 23 25.12 7.60 25.81
N LEU A 24 25.58 6.34 25.74
CA LEU A 24 24.82 5.25 25.12
C LEU A 24 23.52 4.94 25.88
N SER A 25 23.55 4.93 27.23
CA SER A 25 22.36 4.69 28.05
C SER A 25 21.31 5.83 27.98
N SER A 26 21.75 7.08 27.83
CA SER A 26 20.86 8.23 27.63
C SER A 26 20.18 8.19 26.25
N LEU A 27 20.88 7.72 25.22
CA LEU A 27 20.33 7.46 23.88
C LEU A 27 19.21 6.41 23.91
N PHE A 28 19.38 5.30 24.64
CA PHE A 28 18.33 4.28 24.77
C PHE A 28 17.10 4.78 25.54
N LYS A 29 17.29 5.59 26.60
CA LYS A 29 16.16 6.17 27.37
C LYS A 29 15.37 7.19 26.53
N GLY A 30 16.06 8.05 25.77
CA GLY A 30 15.41 9.01 24.87
C GLY A 30 14.61 8.33 23.76
N LEU A 31 15.15 7.25 23.17
CA LEU A 31 14.46 6.46 22.14
C LEU A 31 13.24 5.72 22.71
N TYR A 32 13.36 5.14 23.90
CA TYR A 32 12.27 4.46 24.58
C TYR A 32 11.11 5.41 24.90
N LEU A 33 11.42 6.61 25.41
CA LEU A 33 10.42 7.64 25.69
C LEU A 33 9.72 8.10 24.41
N ARG A 34 10.49 8.39 23.35
CA ARG A 34 9.96 8.80 22.04
C ARG A 34 9.02 7.73 21.46
N SER A 35 9.38 6.45 21.57
CA SER A 35 8.56 5.33 21.07
C SER A 35 7.18 5.20 21.75
N ARG A 36 7.06 5.61 23.02
CA ARG A 36 5.77 5.61 23.75
C ARG A 36 4.84 6.74 23.30
N PHE A 37 5.41 7.83 22.77
CA PHE A 37 4.68 9.05 22.41
C PHE A 37 4.54 9.31 20.89
N THR A 38 5.26 8.60 20.03
CA THR A 38 5.10 8.67 18.57
C THR A 38 4.12 7.61 18.07
N ILE A 39 3.26 7.94 17.11
CA ILE A 39 2.43 6.96 16.41
C ILE A 39 3.16 6.58 15.12
N ASN A 40 3.24 5.29 14.81
CA ASN A 40 3.76 4.79 13.54
C ASN A 40 2.57 4.35 12.66
N PRO A 41 2.31 5.01 11.52
CA PRO A 41 1.18 4.69 10.65
C PRO A 41 1.34 3.33 9.96
N ASP A 42 2.55 2.90 9.59
CA ASP A 42 2.78 1.56 8.99
C ASP A 42 2.41 0.43 9.95
N LYS A 43 2.64 0.62 11.25
CA LYS A 43 2.21 -0.36 12.25
C LYS A 43 0.70 -0.43 12.34
N ILE A 44 0.01 0.71 12.23
CA ILE A 44 -1.46 0.76 12.19
C ILE A 44 -1.97 0.06 10.93
N TYR A 45 -1.39 0.37 9.77
CA TYR A 45 -1.70 -0.28 8.50
C TYR A 45 -1.58 -1.82 8.60
N ARG A 46 -0.44 -2.33 9.08
CA ARG A 46 -0.23 -3.78 9.27
C ARG A 46 -1.22 -4.40 10.27
N MET A 47 -1.67 -3.65 11.27
CA MET A 47 -2.69 -4.12 12.21
C MET A 47 -4.08 -4.16 11.57
N ALA A 48 -4.41 -3.15 10.77
CA ALA A 48 -5.66 -3.09 10.01
C ALA A 48 -5.72 -4.23 8.98
N MET A 49 -4.70 -4.38 8.13
CA MET A 49 -4.65 -5.44 7.12
C MET A 49 -4.77 -6.85 7.70
N ARG A 50 -4.15 -7.10 8.86
CA ARG A 50 -4.31 -8.39 9.56
C ARG A 50 -5.75 -8.64 10.00
N LYS A 51 -6.42 -7.61 10.54
CA LYS A 51 -7.82 -7.72 10.97
C LYS A 51 -8.76 -7.95 9.78
N LEU A 52 -8.58 -7.19 8.71
CA LEU A 52 -9.37 -7.30 7.47
C LEU A 52 -9.24 -8.70 6.83
N ASN A 53 -8.01 -9.20 6.72
CA ASN A 53 -7.76 -10.55 6.16
C ASN A 53 -8.17 -11.70 7.10
N THR A 54 -8.63 -11.41 8.32
CA THR A 54 -9.14 -12.43 9.24
C THR A 54 -10.67 -12.40 9.33
N SER A 55 -11.31 -11.30 8.90
CA SER A 55 -12.76 -11.13 9.03
C SER A 55 -13.51 -11.77 7.86
N ALA A 56 -14.23 -12.86 8.13
CA ALA A 56 -15.02 -13.58 7.13
C ALA A 56 -16.01 -12.67 6.39
N GLY A 57 -16.75 -11.80 7.09
CA GLY A 57 -17.74 -10.93 6.44
C GLY A 57 -17.17 -9.90 5.46
N ILE A 58 -15.90 -9.50 5.61
CA ILE A 58 -15.26 -8.62 4.62
C ILE A 58 -14.75 -9.46 3.44
N LEU A 59 -14.17 -10.63 3.73
CA LEU A 59 -13.69 -11.54 2.70
C LEU A 59 -14.80 -12.08 1.80
N GLU A 60 -16.00 -12.29 2.35
CA GLU A 60 -17.17 -12.71 1.59
C GLU A 60 -17.65 -11.65 0.59
N VAL A 61 -17.55 -10.37 0.95
CA VAL A 61 -18.04 -9.27 0.10
C VAL A 61 -16.99 -8.82 -0.92
N MET A 62 -15.70 -8.89 -0.57
CA MET A 62 -14.61 -8.38 -1.39
C MET A 62 -13.82 -9.47 -2.13
N GLY A 63 -13.91 -10.71 -1.67
CA GLY A 63 -13.09 -11.83 -2.12
C GLY A 63 -11.71 -11.86 -1.45
N ALA A 64 -11.20 -13.07 -1.18
CA ALA A 64 -9.91 -13.29 -0.55
C ALA A 64 -8.80 -13.60 -1.59
N PRO A 65 -7.53 -13.23 -1.36
CA PRO A 65 -7.02 -12.43 -0.25
C PRO A 65 -7.20 -10.91 -0.48
N LEU A 66 -7.25 -10.13 0.61
CA LEU A 66 -7.22 -8.67 0.52
C LEU A 66 -5.79 -8.18 0.42
N THR A 67 -5.48 -7.49 -0.66
CA THR A 67 -4.22 -6.79 -0.89
C THR A 67 -4.42 -5.30 -0.68
N GLY A 68 -3.41 -4.64 -0.12
CA GLY A 68 -3.43 -3.19 0.02
C GLY A 68 -2.60 -2.53 -1.08
N THR A 69 -2.98 -1.31 -1.45
CA THR A 69 -2.26 -0.51 -2.44
C THR A 69 -1.11 0.28 -1.79
N ASP A 70 -0.19 0.78 -2.60
CA ASP A 70 0.93 1.60 -2.12
C ASP A 70 0.49 2.97 -1.57
N VAL A 71 -0.64 3.48 -2.07
CA VAL A 71 -1.22 4.77 -1.67
C VAL A 71 -1.82 4.67 -0.26
N ARG A 72 -1.30 5.48 0.66
CA ARG A 72 -1.78 5.57 2.05
C ARG A 72 -1.72 7.02 2.49
N ALA A 73 -2.84 7.57 2.96
CA ALA A 73 -2.88 8.90 3.55
C ALA A 73 -3.16 8.80 5.04
N TYR A 74 -2.46 9.60 5.83
CA TYR A 74 -2.72 9.68 7.27
C TYR A 74 -2.66 11.11 7.76
N VAL A 75 -3.51 11.38 8.75
CA VAL A 75 -3.50 12.63 9.50
C VAL A 75 -3.37 12.32 10.98
N MET A 76 -2.48 13.04 11.64
CA MET A 76 -2.30 12.96 13.08
C MET A 76 -3.05 14.09 13.76
N SER A 77 -3.89 13.76 14.75
CA SER A 77 -4.62 14.75 15.55
C SER A 77 -4.25 14.65 17.03
N GLY A 78 -4.15 15.81 17.70
CA GLY A 78 -3.82 15.90 19.12
C GLY A 78 -2.31 15.87 19.43
N GLY A 79 -1.96 15.62 20.70
CA GLY A 79 -0.56 15.64 21.16
C GLY A 79 0.01 17.01 21.55
N GLY A 80 -0.73 18.10 21.29
CA GLY A 80 -0.38 19.43 21.78
C GLY A 80 -0.70 19.63 23.27
N PRO A 81 0.03 20.52 23.96
CA PRO A 81 -0.33 20.94 25.32
C PRO A 81 -1.70 21.61 25.32
N ARG A 82 -2.62 21.16 26.17
CA ARG A 82 -3.89 21.83 26.43
C ARG A 82 -3.94 22.27 27.89
N LEU A 83 -4.24 23.55 28.12
CA LEU A 83 -4.49 24.06 29.46
C LEU A 83 -5.98 23.87 29.77
N LYS A 84 -6.30 22.98 30.72
CA LYS A 84 -7.67 22.83 31.24
C LYS A 84 -7.62 23.05 32.75
N ASN A 85 -8.31 24.08 33.23
CA ASN A 85 -8.35 24.49 34.64
C ASN A 85 -6.95 24.74 35.21
N PHE A 86 -6.11 25.54 34.54
CA PHE A 86 -4.72 25.84 34.91
C PHE A 86 -3.79 24.61 35.09
N LYS A 87 -4.23 23.41 34.67
CA LYS A 87 -3.41 22.20 34.62
C LYS A 87 -3.01 21.91 33.18
N LEU A 88 -1.70 21.80 32.94
CA LEU A 88 -1.16 21.40 31.65
C LEU A 88 -1.49 19.91 31.41
N LYS A 89 -2.33 19.61 30.43
CA LYS A 89 -2.66 18.25 30.01
C LYS A 89 -2.15 18.00 28.61
N PHE A 90 -1.41 16.91 28.42
CA PHE A 90 -1.08 16.41 27.09
C PHE A 90 -2.20 15.51 26.60
N GLY A 91 -2.86 15.92 25.51
CA GLY A 91 -3.85 15.07 24.85
C GLY A 91 -3.18 13.84 24.22
N GLY A 92 -3.82 12.68 24.34
CA GLY A 92 -3.35 11.49 23.61
C GLY A 92 -3.42 11.71 22.10
N LYS A 93 -2.36 11.33 21.38
CA LYS A 93 -2.32 11.42 19.91
C LYS A 93 -3.30 10.43 19.29
N ARG A 94 -3.96 10.87 18.22
CA ARG A 94 -4.79 10.06 17.32
C ARG A 94 -4.16 10.05 15.95
N CYS A 95 -4.34 8.95 15.25
CA CYS A 95 -3.96 8.79 13.86
C CYS A 95 -5.19 8.32 13.10
N PHE A 96 -5.56 9.09 12.10
CA PHE A 96 -6.51 8.71 11.07
C PHE A 96 -5.70 8.21 9.89
N LEU A 97 -5.99 7.02 9.43
CA LEU A 97 -5.31 6.40 8.29
C LEU A 97 -6.40 5.96 7.31
N ILE A 98 -6.22 6.33 6.05
CA ILE A 98 -7.09 5.94 4.95
C ILE A 98 -6.25 5.37 3.82
N PHE A 99 -6.72 4.27 3.23
CA PHE A 99 -6.01 3.59 2.15
C PHE A 99 -6.93 2.71 1.30
N PRO A 100 -6.64 2.54 0.00
CA PRO A 100 -7.36 1.59 -0.83
C PRO A 100 -6.99 0.15 -0.48
N ILE A 101 -7.95 -0.74 -0.65
CA ILE A 101 -7.75 -2.19 -0.65
C ILE A 101 -8.39 -2.83 -1.89
N LYS A 102 -7.80 -3.91 -2.36
CA LYS A 102 -8.27 -4.72 -3.49
C LYS A 102 -8.50 -6.15 -2.98
N GLY A 103 -9.70 -6.66 -3.18
CA GLY A 103 -10.00 -8.09 -3.10
C GLY A 103 -10.09 -8.69 -4.50
N SER A 104 -10.36 -9.99 -4.59
CA SER A 104 -10.50 -10.68 -5.88
C SER A 104 -11.77 -10.27 -6.63
N GLU A 105 -12.79 -9.79 -5.92
CA GLU A 105 -14.07 -9.40 -6.51
C GLU A 105 -14.27 -7.89 -6.54
N ARG A 106 -13.86 -7.18 -5.49
CA ARG A 106 -14.15 -5.74 -5.34
C ARG A 106 -12.99 -4.96 -4.75
N ARG A 107 -12.95 -3.67 -5.11
CA ARG A 107 -12.07 -2.66 -4.51
C ARG A 107 -12.84 -1.92 -3.41
N GLY A 108 -12.12 -1.38 -2.42
CA GLY A 108 -12.73 -0.63 -1.32
C GLY A 108 -11.75 0.34 -0.68
N LEU A 109 -12.27 1.21 0.17
CA LEU A 109 -11.53 2.24 0.87
C LEU A 109 -11.62 2.00 2.37
N VAL A 110 -10.48 1.84 3.03
CA VAL A 110 -10.42 1.57 4.47
C VAL A 110 -10.24 2.86 5.23
N SER A 111 -11.09 3.09 6.22
CA SER A 111 -10.95 4.17 7.20
C SER A 111 -10.59 3.62 8.56
N VAL A 112 -9.49 4.09 9.14
CA VAL A 112 -8.97 3.65 10.44
C VAL A 112 -8.76 4.83 11.37
N GLU A 113 -9.31 4.76 12.58
CA GLU A 113 -8.94 5.65 13.68
C GLU A 113 -8.22 4.86 14.78
N VAL A 114 -7.04 5.32 15.16
CA VAL A 114 -6.30 4.76 16.29
C VAL A 114 -5.85 5.83 17.26
N LYS A 115 -6.06 5.57 18.55
CA LYS A 115 -5.55 6.40 19.64
C LYS A 115 -4.41 5.67 20.34
N LYS A 116 -3.27 6.34 20.55
CA LYS A 116 -2.17 5.76 21.33
C LYS A 116 -2.29 6.11 22.80
N LYS A 117 -2.37 5.10 23.67
CA LYS A 117 -2.48 5.24 25.13
C LYS A 117 -1.40 4.40 25.80
N LYS A 118 -0.55 5.01 26.64
CA LYS A 118 0.49 4.31 27.41
C LYS A 118 1.36 3.34 26.57
N GLY A 119 1.64 3.69 25.31
CA GLY A 119 2.42 2.86 24.39
C GLY A 119 1.62 1.83 23.58
N GLN A 120 0.34 1.60 23.89
CA GLN A 120 -0.54 0.68 23.17
C GLN A 120 -1.41 1.42 22.15
N TYR A 121 -1.72 0.74 21.05
CA TYR A 121 -2.63 1.23 20.01
C TYR A 121 -4.05 0.76 20.33
N ASP A 122 -4.94 1.71 20.58
CA ASP A 122 -6.35 1.51 20.83
C ASP A 122 -7.12 1.89 19.54
N MET A 123 -7.49 0.89 18.75
CA MET A 123 -8.23 1.06 17.49
C MET A 123 -9.67 1.43 17.83
N LYS A 124 -10.08 2.61 17.39
CA LYS A 124 -11.40 3.20 17.66
C LYS A 124 -12.37 2.94 16.52
N LEU A 125 -11.86 2.93 15.29
CA LEU A 125 -12.62 2.72 14.07
C LEU A 125 -11.80 1.85 13.11
N LEU A 126 -12.46 0.88 12.50
CA LEU A 126 -11.99 0.15 11.34
C LEU A 126 -13.21 -0.13 10.46
N ALA A 127 -13.34 0.66 9.40
CA ALA A 127 -14.44 0.57 8.46
C ALA A 127 -13.91 0.40 7.02
N VAL A 128 -14.70 -0.26 6.18
CA VAL A 128 -14.43 -0.43 4.76
C VAL A 128 -15.63 0.10 3.98
N ASP A 129 -15.37 1.07 3.11
CA ASP A 129 -16.33 1.59 2.13
C ASP A 129 -16.14 0.84 0.81
N ILE A 130 -17.19 0.19 0.33
CA ILE A 130 -17.18 -0.55 -0.93
C ILE A 130 -18.08 0.20 -1.91
N PRO A 131 -17.53 0.81 -2.97
CA PRO A 131 -18.33 1.44 -4.00
C PRO A 131 -19.17 0.37 -4.71
N MET A 132 -20.48 0.59 -4.79
CA MET A 132 -21.40 -0.30 -5.49
C MET A 132 -21.62 0.20 -6.92
N ALA A 133 -21.76 -0.72 -7.88
CA ALA A 133 -22.06 -0.39 -9.26
C ALA A 133 -23.44 0.29 -9.42
N SER A 134 -24.37 0.00 -8.52
CA SER A 134 -25.68 0.63 -8.45
C SER A 134 -26.09 0.80 -6.99
N GLY A 135 -26.45 2.03 -6.60
CA GLY A 135 -26.85 2.36 -5.23
C GLY A 135 -25.75 3.07 -4.42
N PRO A 136 -26.02 3.40 -3.15
CA PRO A 136 -25.05 4.02 -2.27
C PRO A 136 -23.92 3.05 -1.89
N ASP A 137 -22.73 3.60 -1.61
CA ASP A 137 -21.59 2.83 -1.10
C ASP A 137 -21.99 1.99 0.13
N GLN A 138 -21.57 0.72 0.15
CA GLN A 138 -21.77 -0.14 1.30
C GLN A 138 -20.63 0.05 2.29
N ARG A 139 -20.95 0.47 3.52
CA ARG A 139 -19.98 0.60 4.61
C ARG A 139 -20.07 -0.58 5.57
N LEU A 140 -18.95 -1.28 5.74
CA LEU A 140 -18.81 -2.38 6.69
C LEU A 140 -17.91 -1.96 7.86
N PHE A 141 -18.42 -2.14 9.08
CA PHE A 141 -17.67 -1.84 10.30
C PHE A 141 -17.14 -3.12 10.94
N LEU A 142 -15.82 -3.21 11.11
CA LEU A 142 -15.20 -4.27 11.90
C LEU A 142 -14.94 -3.82 13.35
N VAL A 143 -14.68 -2.53 13.54
CA VAL A 143 -14.52 -1.90 14.85
C VAL A 143 -15.16 -0.51 14.83
N GLY A 144 -15.93 -0.19 15.87
CA GLY A 144 -16.66 1.07 15.97
C GLY A 144 -18.00 1.04 15.24
N ASP A 145 -18.65 2.19 15.18
CA ASP A 145 -19.93 2.39 14.52
C ASP A 145 -19.93 3.67 13.65
N ASP A 146 -21.11 3.99 13.10
CA ASP A 146 -21.30 5.19 12.27
C ASP A 146 -21.11 6.49 13.05
N LYS A 147 -21.39 6.52 14.36
CA LYS A 147 -21.15 7.71 15.19
C LYS A 147 -19.65 7.94 15.36
N GLU A 148 -18.87 6.90 15.62
CA GLU A 148 -17.41 7.02 15.66
C GLU A 148 -16.83 7.46 14.30
N TYR A 149 -17.40 6.95 13.21
CA TYR A 149 -17.04 7.39 11.86
C TYR A 149 -17.30 8.87 11.64
N GLN A 150 -18.49 9.37 12.00
CA GLN A 150 -18.85 10.78 11.86
C GLN A 150 -18.01 11.70 12.75
N VAL A 151 -17.63 11.26 13.95
CA VAL A 151 -16.76 12.04 14.87
C VAL A 151 -15.34 12.20 14.30
N GLY A 152 -14.84 11.19 13.58
CA GLY A 152 -13.60 11.30 12.80
C GLY A 152 -13.77 12.05 11.47
N GLY A 153 -15.02 12.29 11.06
CA GLY A 153 -15.45 12.62 9.71
C GLY A 153 -14.81 13.87 9.11
N GLY A 154 -14.57 14.93 9.89
CA GLY A 154 -14.02 16.18 9.34
C GLY A 154 -12.63 16.04 8.70
N LEU A 155 -11.75 15.21 9.28
CA LEU A 155 -10.41 14.98 8.73
C LEU A 155 -10.37 13.81 7.73
N ILE A 156 -11.27 12.84 7.90
CA ILE A 156 -11.35 11.66 7.02
C ILE A 156 -11.98 12.05 5.67
N SER A 157 -13.00 12.91 5.67
CA SER A 157 -13.67 13.36 4.45
C SER A 157 -12.72 14.08 3.50
N GLU A 158 -11.84 14.94 4.02
CA GLU A 158 -10.85 15.69 3.21
C GLU A 158 -9.88 14.76 2.48
N LEU A 159 -9.56 13.60 3.05
CA LEU A 159 -8.64 12.63 2.45
C LEU A 159 -9.35 11.64 1.51
N ARG A 160 -10.68 11.54 1.57
CA ARG A 160 -11.46 10.55 0.83
C ARG A 160 -11.43 10.83 -0.67
N ASP A 161 -11.81 12.04 -1.06
CA ASP A 161 -12.05 12.39 -2.46
C ASP A 161 -10.81 12.22 -3.35
N PRO A 162 -9.60 12.68 -2.94
CA PRO A 162 -8.41 12.47 -3.75
C PRO A 162 -8.08 10.99 -3.98
N ILE A 163 -8.33 10.14 -2.97
CA ILE A 163 -8.03 8.71 -3.04
C ILE A 163 -9.07 7.99 -3.89
N VAL A 164 -10.36 8.29 -3.72
CA VAL A 164 -11.43 7.70 -4.54
C VAL A 164 -11.23 8.05 -6.01
N LYS A 165 -10.85 9.29 -6.31
CA LYS A 165 -10.52 9.71 -7.67
C LYS A 165 -9.33 8.93 -8.24
N ALA A 166 -8.28 8.73 -7.44
CA ALA A 166 -7.13 7.93 -7.86
C ALA A 166 -7.50 6.46 -8.12
N MET A 167 -8.36 5.87 -7.28
CA MET A 167 -8.86 4.51 -7.47
C MET A 167 -9.69 4.36 -8.75
N ALA A 168 -10.53 5.34 -9.06
CA ALA A 168 -11.35 5.33 -10.27
C ALA A 168 -10.47 5.42 -11.53
N ALA A 169 -9.48 6.31 -11.54
CA ALA A 169 -8.53 6.42 -12.64
C ALA A 169 -7.71 5.13 -12.82
N GLU A 170 -7.22 4.52 -11.74
CA GLU A 170 -6.49 3.24 -11.82
C GLU A 170 -7.35 2.14 -12.45
N LYS A 171 -8.63 2.07 -12.10
CA LYS A 171 -9.56 1.11 -12.73
C LYS A 171 -9.73 1.38 -14.23
N GLU A 172 -9.89 2.64 -14.63
CA GLU A 172 -10.02 3.00 -16.04
C GLU A 172 -8.77 2.63 -16.85
N PHE A 173 -7.58 2.76 -16.26
CA PHE A 173 -6.35 2.28 -16.90
C PHE A 173 -6.28 0.75 -16.99
N GLU A 174 -6.64 0.04 -15.91
CA GLU A 174 -6.74 -1.44 -15.93
C GLU A 174 -7.69 -1.92 -17.04
N ASP A 175 -8.88 -1.31 -17.17
CA ASP A 175 -9.89 -1.67 -18.18
C ASP A 175 -9.41 -1.36 -19.62
N LEU A 176 -8.58 -0.33 -19.82
CA LEU A 176 -7.99 0.00 -21.11
C LEU A 176 -6.87 -0.96 -21.51
N ASP A 177 -5.98 -1.29 -20.55
CA ASP A 177 -4.88 -2.24 -20.77
C ASP A 177 -5.43 -3.62 -21.16
N GLU A 178 -6.47 -4.11 -20.49
CA GLU A 178 -7.14 -5.37 -20.84
C GLU A 178 -7.68 -5.36 -22.28
N LYS A 179 -8.26 -4.24 -22.72
CA LYS A 179 -8.77 -4.10 -24.08
C LYS A 179 -7.65 -4.07 -25.13
N GLU A 180 -6.53 -3.40 -24.83
CA GLU A 180 -5.36 -3.38 -25.71
C GLU A 180 -4.75 -4.78 -25.84
N GLU A 181 -4.65 -5.53 -24.74
CA GLU A 181 -4.19 -6.93 -24.74
C GLU A 181 -5.09 -7.84 -25.59
N GLU A 182 -6.42 -7.69 -25.50
CA GLU A 182 -7.36 -8.42 -26.34
C GLU A 182 -7.22 -8.08 -27.83
N GLU A 183 -7.08 -6.80 -28.16
CA GLU A 183 -6.90 -6.33 -29.55
C GLU A 183 -5.58 -6.84 -30.15
N ASP A 184 -4.50 -6.81 -29.39
CA ASP A 184 -3.20 -7.33 -29.82
C ASP A 184 -3.23 -8.85 -29.96
N ALA A 185 -3.90 -9.58 -29.05
CA ALA A 185 -4.09 -11.02 -29.18
C ALA A 185 -4.89 -11.40 -30.45
N ILE A 186 -5.92 -10.63 -30.80
CA ILE A 186 -6.67 -10.82 -32.05
C ILE A 186 -5.76 -10.57 -33.26
N ARG A 187 -4.99 -9.47 -33.24
CA ARG A 187 -4.07 -9.12 -34.34
C ARG A 187 -3.01 -10.21 -34.54
N GLU A 188 -2.42 -10.72 -33.46
CA GLU A 188 -1.45 -11.81 -33.52
C GLU A 188 -2.06 -13.10 -34.08
N GLN A 189 -3.30 -13.43 -33.69
CA GLN A 189 -4.02 -14.57 -34.24
C GLN A 189 -4.31 -14.42 -35.73
N GLU A 190 -4.77 -13.24 -36.17
CA GLU A 190 -5.00 -12.95 -37.59
C GLU A 190 -3.71 -13.04 -38.41
N GLU A 191 -2.61 -12.48 -37.91
CA GLU A 191 -1.30 -12.59 -38.57
C GLU A 191 -0.82 -14.03 -38.64
N ALA A 192 -0.96 -14.81 -37.57
CA ALA A 192 -0.60 -16.22 -37.56
C ALA A 192 -1.44 -17.02 -38.57
N GLN A 193 -2.75 -16.74 -38.67
CA GLN A 193 -3.62 -17.36 -39.66
C GLN A 193 -3.23 -16.99 -41.09
N ARG A 194 -2.91 -15.71 -41.36
CA ARG A 194 -2.41 -15.26 -42.67
C ARG A 194 -1.12 -15.96 -43.05
N ARG A 195 -0.15 -16.03 -42.14
CA ARG A 195 1.14 -16.74 -42.37
C ARG A 195 0.91 -18.22 -42.66
N GLN A 196 0.03 -18.89 -41.91
CA GLN A 196 -0.32 -20.29 -42.17
C GLN A 196 -1.01 -20.49 -43.52
N HIS A 197 -1.88 -19.55 -43.93
CA HIS A 197 -2.53 -19.61 -45.24
C HIS A 197 -1.51 -19.46 -46.37
N GLU A 198 -0.63 -18.45 -46.28
CA GLU A 198 0.44 -18.23 -47.25
C GLU A 198 1.41 -19.42 -47.34
N GLU A 199 1.77 -20.04 -46.20
CA GLU A 199 2.61 -21.24 -46.19
C GLU A 199 1.94 -22.43 -46.87
N LYS A 200 0.64 -22.66 -46.61
CA LYS A 200 -0.15 -23.71 -47.29
C LYS A 200 -0.24 -23.47 -48.79
N GLU A 201 -0.50 -22.25 -49.23
CA GLU A 201 -0.54 -21.91 -50.66
C GLU A 201 0.82 -22.11 -51.33
N ARG A 202 1.92 -21.70 -50.69
CA ARG A 202 3.28 -21.93 -51.21
C ARG A 202 3.60 -23.41 -51.32
N ALA A 203 3.24 -24.21 -50.31
CA ALA A 203 3.46 -25.66 -50.32
C ALA A 203 2.65 -26.35 -51.45
N LEU A 204 1.38 -25.98 -51.62
CA LEU A 204 0.53 -26.49 -52.71
C LEU A 204 1.10 -26.12 -54.09
N ALA A 205 1.53 -24.87 -54.28
CA ALA A 205 2.14 -24.43 -55.53
C ALA A 205 3.46 -25.17 -55.83
N GLU A 206 4.27 -25.48 -54.80
CA GLU A 206 5.49 -26.26 -54.95
C GLU A 206 5.19 -27.73 -55.29
N GLU A 207 4.19 -28.35 -54.67
CA GLU A 207 3.74 -29.70 -55.02
C GLU A 207 3.22 -29.77 -56.47
N GLU A 208 2.40 -28.81 -56.90
CA GLU A 208 1.92 -28.74 -58.29
C GLU A 208 3.08 -28.61 -59.27
N ARG A 209 4.07 -27.76 -58.96
CA ARG A 209 5.25 -27.59 -59.81
C ARG A 209 6.04 -28.89 -59.93
N LYS A 210 6.32 -29.57 -58.82
CA LYS A 210 7.02 -30.87 -58.81
C LYS A 210 6.25 -31.93 -59.60
N ARG A 211 4.92 -31.96 -59.49
CA ARG A 211 4.07 -32.87 -60.25
C ARG A 211 4.15 -32.60 -61.76
N ARG A 212 4.07 -31.34 -62.19
CA ARG A 212 4.21 -30.97 -63.61
C ARG A 212 5.60 -31.30 -64.15
N GLU A 213 6.66 -31.05 -63.38
CA GLU A 213 8.03 -31.43 -63.75
C GLU A 213 8.18 -32.95 -63.92
N ALA A 214 7.60 -33.75 -63.01
CA ALA A 214 7.58 -35.21 -63.13
C ALA A 214 6.80 -35.70 -64.36
N GLU A 215 5.62 -35.13 -64.63
CA GLU A 215 4.81 -35.47 -65.82
C GLU A 215 5.56 -35.16 -67.14
N MET A 216 6.30 -34.05 -67.20
CA MET A 216 7.13 -33.72 -68.37
C MET A 216 8.32 -34.67 -68.57
N LEU A 217 8.94 -35.15 -67.48
CA LEU A 217 10.04 -36.12 -67.55
C LEU A 217 9.56 -37.51 -68.03
N VAL A 218 8.33 -37.90 -67.68
CA VAL A 218 7.72 -39.16 -68.14
C VAL A 218 7.37 -39.08 -69.64
N GLN A 219 6.91 -37.93 -70.15
CA GLN A 219 6.57 -37.76 -71.56
C GLN A 219 7.78 -37.57 -72.50
N SER A 220 8.97 -37.29 -71.96
CA SER A 220 10.20 -37.07 -72.73
C SER A 220 11.14 -38.29 -72.78
N SER A 221 10.73 -39.43 -72.21
CA SER A 221 11.43 -40.71 -72.36
C SER A 221 10.84 -41.50 -73.55
N PRO A 222 11.61 -41.78 -74.62
CA PRO A 222 11.15 -42.48 -75.83
C PRO A 222 10.87 -43.97 -75.63
#